data_AF-A0A5E6NQ24-F1
#
_entry.id   AF-A0A5E6NQ24-F1
#
_cell.length_a   1.000
_cell.length_b   1.000
_cell.length_c   1.000
_cell.angle_alpha   90.00
_cell.angle_beta   90.00
_cell.angle_gamma   90.00
#
_symmetry.space_group_name_H-M   'P 1'
#
loop_
_entity.id
_entity.type
_entity.pdbx_description
1 polymer ?
#
loop_
_entity_poly.entity_id
_entity_poly.type
_entity_poly.pdbx_seq_one_letter_code
_entity_poly.pdbx_strand_id
1 'polypeptide(L)'
;MLIAPAMNQKMYAANSVQANLKTLAEHQVLILAPESGKQACGDIGEGRLAKPIDIAKQVGNIFQKHQTQWQTSPNYLRGNH
;
A
#
# COMPACT_ATOMS: atom_id res chain seq x y z
N MET A 1 6.58 1.88 -4.90
CA MET A 1 5.47 2.85 -4.80
C MET A 1 4.28 2.15 -4.13
N LEU A 2 3.63 2.80 -3.16
CA LEU A 2 2.44 2.29 -2.46
C LEU A 2 1.28 3.26 -2.71
N ILE A 3 0.09 2.73 -2.98
CA ILE A 3 -1.16 3.51 -3.00
C ILE A 3 -2.15 2.94 -1.98
N ALA A 4 -2.96 3.82 -1.38
CA ALA A 4 -4.05 3.47 -0.48
C ALA A 4 -5.34 4.16 -0.98
N PRO A 5 -6.21 3.46 -1.72
CA PRO A 5 -7.42 4.05 -2.28
C PRO A 5 -8.40 4.51 -1.19
N ALA A 6 -9.09 5.61 -1.46
CA ALA A 6 -10.16 6.14 -0.62
C ALA A 6 -11.28 6.69 -1.50
N MET A 7 -12.45 6.07 -1.47
CA MET A 7 -13.63 6.47 -2.23
C MET A 7 -14.88 5.82 -1.63
N ASN A 8 -16.07 6.29 -2.00
CA ASN A 8 -17.28 5.59 -1.54
C ASN A 8 -17.41 4.19 -2.16
N GLN A 9 -18.27 3.35 -1.57
CA GLN A 9 -18.45 1.95 -2.00
C GLN A 9 -18.84 1.79 -3.47
N LYS A 10 -19.66 2.70 -4.01
CA LYS A 10 -20.11 2.64 -5.41
C LYS A 10 -18.96 2.94 -6.38
N MET A 11 -18.14 3.94 -6.06
CA MET A 11 -16.95 4.26 -6.83
C MET A 11 -15.93 3.12 -6.75
N TYR A 12 -15.72 2.56 -5.55
CA TYR A 12 -14.76 1.48 -5.38
C TYR A 12 -15.17 0.23 -6.17
N ALA A 13 -16.46 -0.12 -6.14
CA ALA A 13 -17.00 -1.26 -6.89
C ALA A 13 -17.12 -1.01 -8.41
N ALA A 14 -16.85 0.20 -8.91
CA ALA A 14 -16.98 0.49 -10.33
C ALA A 14 -15.96 -0.30 -11.16
N ASN A 15 -16.42 -0.86 -12.29
CA ASN A 15 -15.57 -1.67 -13.18
C ASN A 15 -14.31 -0.93 -13.64
N SER A 16 -14.40 0.38 -13.89
CA SER A 16 -13.24 1.20 -14.28
C SER A 16 -12.20 1.31 -13.16
N VAL A 17 -12.64 1.43 -11.91
CA VAL A 17 -11.73 1.48 -10.75
C VAL A 17 -11.06 0.12 -10.55
N GLN A 18 -11.82 -0.97 -10.61
CA GLN A 18 -11.28 -2.32 -10.48
C GLN A 18 -10.28 -2.64 -11.59
N ALA A 19 -10.56 -2.24 -12.84
CA ALA A 19 -9.63 -2.37 -13.96
C ALA A 19 -8.34 -1.55 -13.73
N ASN A 20 -8.46 -0.30 -13.27
CA ASN A 20 -7.29 0.54 -12.97
C ASN A 20 -6.44 -0.03 -11.84
N LEU A 21 -7.05 -0.54 -10.76
CA LEU A 21 -6.33 -1.20 -9.67
C LEU A 21 -5.61 -2.44 -10.16
N LYS A 22 -6.23 -3.22 -11.06
CA LYS A 22 -5.58 -4.37 -11.69
C LYS A 22 -4.36 -3.95 -12.50
N THR A 23 -4.47 -2.94 -13.36
CA THR A 23 -3.34 -2.42 -14.15
C THR A 23 -2.21 -1.91 -13.26
N LEU A 24 -2.53 -1.22 -12.16
CA LEU A 24 -1.52 -0.76 -11.21
C LEU A 24 -0.80 -1.95 -10.53
N ALA A 25 -1.53 -2.99 -10.16
CA ALA A 25 -0.94 -4.22 -9.63
C ALA A 25 -0.05 -4.94 -10.65
N GLU A 26 -0.45 -5.01 -11.93
CA GLU A 26 0.35 -5.55 -13.03
C GLU A 26 1.66 -4.76 -13.22
N HIS A 27 1.64 -3.44 -12.98
CA HIS A 27 2.81 -2.58 -12.94
C HIS A 27 3.60 -2.64 -11.61
N GLN A 28 3.34 -3.64 -10.77
CA GLN A 28 4.02 -3.86 -9.49
C GLN A 28 3.87 -2.71 -8.49
N VAL A 29 2.81 -1.91 -8.64
CA VAL A 29 2.42 -0.93 -7.62
C VAL A 29 1.80 -1.69 -6.46
N LEU A 30 2.28 -1.42 -5.25
CA LEU A 30 1.68 -2.00 -4.06
C LEU A 30 0.36 -1.28 -3.77
N ILE A 31 -0.71 -2.05 -3.62
CA ILE A 31 -2.05 -1.53 -3.31
C ILE A 31 -2.41 -1.98 -1.90
N LEU A 32 -2.59 -1.04 -0.99
CA LEU A 32 -3.19 -1.31 0.31
C LEU A 32 -4.71 -1.24 0.14
N ALA A 33 -5.38 -2.36 0.38
CA ALA A 33 -6.83 -2.44 0.28
C ALA A 33 -7.52 -1.43 1.22
N PRO A 34 -8.65 -0.82 0.81
CA PRO A 34 -9.45 0.01 1.70
C PRO A 34 -10.09 -0.84 2.81
N GLU A 35 -10.53 -0.16 3.86
CA GLU A 35 -11.40 -0.76 4.87
C GLU A 35 -12.88 -0.64 4.49
N SER A 36 -13.69 -1.50 5.11
CA SER A 36 -15.14 -1.33 5.18
C SER A 36 -15.51 -0.52 6.42
N GLY A 37 -16.42 0.44 6.29
CA GLY A 37 -16.89 1.24 7.42
C GLY A 37 -17.76 2.42 7.00
N LYS A 38 -18.09 3.28 7.96
CA LYS A 38 -18.87 4.50 7.70
C LYS A 38 -18.10 5.47 6.81
N GLN A 39 -18.75 5.92 5.75
CA GLN A 39 -18.20 6.81 4.73
C GLN A 39 -18.76 8.23 4.89
N ALA A 40 -18.12 9.20 4.25
CA ALA A 40 -18.52 10.61 4.34
C ALA A 40 -19.94 10.88 3.81
N CYS A 41 -20.44 10.07 2.89
CA CYS A 41 -21.81 10.16 2.37
C CYS A 41 -22.88 9.56 3.30
N GLY A 42 -22.48 8.98 4.44
CA GLY A 42 -23.39 8.35 5.40
C GLY A 42 -23.56 6.83 5.22
N ASP A 43 -23.17 6.29 4.07
CA ASP A 43 -23.20 4.85 3.80
C ASP A 43 -22.17 4.07 4.63
N ILE A 44 -22.38 2.77 4.76
CA ILE A 44 -21.43 1.81 5.33
C ILE A 44 -21.05 0.81 4.24
N GLY A 45 -19.77 0.70 3.94
CA GLY A 45 -19.28 -0.22 2.90
C GLY A 45 -17.77 -0.11 2.69
N GLU A 46 -17.26 -0.93 1.77
CA GLU A 46 -15.85 -0.94 1.37
C GLU A 46 -15.46 0.35 0.65
N GLY A 47 -14.19 0.74 0.70
CA GLY A 47 -13.66 1.94 0.04
C GLY A 47 -13.20 3.03 1.02
N ARG A 48 -13.44 2.87 2.32
CA ARG A 48 -12.89 3.78 3.32
C ARG A 48 -11.37 3.66 3.36
N LEU A 49 -10.66 4.79 3.43
CA LEU A 49 -9.21 4.76 3.58
C LEU A 49 -8.79 3.85 4.75
N ALA A 50 -7.76 3.03 4.52
CA ALA A 50 -7.15 2.24 5.58
C ALA A 50 -6.73 3.13 6.77
N LYS A 51 -6.68 2.57 7.99
CA LYS A 51 -6.27 3.38 9.15
C LYS A 51 -4.84 3.92 8.93
N PRO A 52 -4.54 5.14 9.41
CA PRO A 52 -3.19 5.70 9.30
C PRO A 52 -2.09 4.78 9.83
N ILE A 53 -2.36 4.04 10.91
CA ILE A 53 -1.41 3.10 11.49
C ILE A 53 -1.10 1.91 10.57
N ASP A 54 -2.09 1.43 9.82
CA ASP A 54 -1.91 0.31 8.88
C ASP A 54 -1.14 0.77 7.64
N ILE A 55 -1.40 1.99 7.16
CA ILE A 55 -0.61 2.63 6.11
C ILE A 55 0.85 2.78 6.56
N ALA A 56 1.09 3.36 7.74
CA ALA A 56 2.43 3.56 8.27
C ALA A 56 3.19 2.24 8.45
N LYS A 57 2.52 1.21 8.97
CA LYS A 57 3.09 -0.14 9.12
C LYS A 57 3.48 -0.72 7.76
N GLN A 58 2.63 -0.60 6.74
CA GLN A 58 2.93 -1.12 5.42
C GLN A 58 4.11 -0.38 4.77
N VAL A 59 4.20 0.93 4.94
CA VAL A 59 5.35 1.72 4.50
C VAL A 59 6.63 1.26 5.19
N GLY A 60 6.60 1.07 6.51
CA GLY A 60 7.75 0.55 7.28
C GLY A 60 8.22 -0.82 6.77
N ASN A 61 7.29 -1.74 6.50
CA ASN A 61 7.59 -3.07 5.96
C ASN A 61 8.29 -3.00 4.60
N ILE A 62 7.91 -2.05 3.74
CA ILE A 62 8.55 -1.85 2.43
C ILE A 62 10.01 -1.48 2.61
N PHE A 63 10.32 -0.50 3.47
CA PHE A 63 11.70 -0.06 3.69
C PHE A 63 12.57 -1.10 4.40
N GLN A 64 12.01 -1.87 5.34
CA GLN A 64 12.77 -2.90 6.04
C GLN A 64 13.22 -4.03 5.11
N LYS A 65 12.35 -4.48 4.19
CA LYS A 65 12.72 -5.48 3.17
C LYS A 65 13.91 -5.06 2.32
N HIS A 66 14.08 -3.76 2.07
CA HIS A 66 15.19 -3.24 1.28
C HIS A 66 16.50 -3.08 2.06
N GLN A 67 16.48 -2.97 3.40
CA GLN A 67 17.71 -2.81 4.21
C GLN A 67 18.50 -4.12 4.33
N THR A 68 17.83 -5.28 4.33
CA THR A 68 18.49 -6.60 4.45
C THR A 68 19.39 -6.92 3.24
N GLN A 69 19.15 -6.28 2.09
CA GLN A 69 19.92 -6.52 0.86
C GLN A 69 21.28 -5.81 0.82
N TRP A 70 21.45 -4.71 1.57
CA TRP A 70 22.72 -3.96 1.61
C TRP A 70 23.69 -4.44 2.69
N GLN A 71 23.18 -5.09 3.74
CA GLN A 71 23.99 -5.56 4.88
C GLN A 71 24.65 -6.94 4.66
N THR A 72 24.28 -7.68 3.61
CA THR A 72 24.85 -9.02 3.31
C THR A 72 25.97 -8.97 2.26
N SER A 73 26.40 -7.77 1.85
CA SER A 73 27.49 -7.60 0.89
C SER A 73 28.84 -7.83 1.60
N PRO A 74 29.67 -8.83 1.19
CA PRO A 74 30.90 -9.23 1.89
C PRO A 74 31.96 -8.12 2.07
N ASN A 75 31.82 -7.01 1.34
CA ASN A 75 32.78 -5.91 1.33
C ASN A 75 32.49 -4.79 2.35
N TYR A 76 31.41 -4.85 3.13
CA TYR A 76 31.08 -3.79 4.09
C TYR A 76 31.99 -3.76 5.33
N LEU A 77 32.67 -4.86 5.66
CA LEU A 77 33.54 -4.96 6.87
C LEU A 77 35.00 -4.55 6.64
N ARG A 78 35.37 -3.99 5.49
CA ARG A 78 36.77 -3.72 5.14
C ARG A 78 37.09 -2.23 5.01
N GLY A 79 36.58 -1.41 5.93
CA GLY A 79 36.69 0.05 5.87
C GLY A 79 37.15 0.78 7.12
N ASN A 80 37.58 0.09 8.18
CA ASN A 80 38.14 0.71 9.39
C ASN A 80 39.47 0.05 9.77
N HIS A 81 40.55 0.45 9.09
CA HIS A 81 41.92 0.36 9.58
C HIS A 81 42.59 1.71 9.35
#